data_AF-A0A0G3M1G8-F1
#
_entry.id   AF-A0A0G3M1G8-F1
#
_cell.length_a   1.000
_cell.length_b   1.000
_cell.length_c   1.000
_cell.angle_alpha   90.00
_cell.angle_beta   90.00
_cell.angle_gamma   90.00
#
_symmetry.space_group_name_H-M   'P 1'
#
loop_
_entity.id
_entity.type
_entity.pdbx_description
1 polymer ?
#
loop_
_entity_poly.entity_id
_entity_poly.type
_entity_poly.pdbx_seq_one_letter_code
_entity_poly.pdbx_strand_id
1 'polypeptide(L)'
;MNDLIIDDLYEIRNYLDQVVDYIKKIKDQKDIFSSSFPETKEHLYEIYNDRLDFSVYQGKYFEGLAETVKRMKHSNLKNVLLSVIDGDKRSCFIFSSEDYSTILGIIFYDN
;
A
#
# COMPACT_ATOMS: atom_id res chain seq x y z
N MET A 1 4.13 -2.17 -39.03
CA MET A 1 4.58 -3.13 -37.98
C MET A 1 5.54 -2.45 -37.00
N ASN A 2 6.53 -1.70 -37.49
CA ASN A 2 7.34 -0.82 -36.61
C ASN A 2 6.54 0.33 -35.99
N ASP A 3 5.54 0.87 -36.70
CA ASP A 3 4.73 1.99 -36.19
C ASP A 3 3.92 1.63 -34.94
N LEU A 4 3.38 0.40 -34.89
CA LEU A 4 2.65 -0.10 -33.71
C LEU A 4 3.57 -0.23 -32.48
N ILE A 5 4.82 -0.66 -32.68
CA ILE A 5 5.81 -0.76 -31.60
C ILE A 5 6.21 0.63 -31.10
N ILE A 6 6.29 1.62 -32.00
CA ILE A 6 6.59 3.01 -31.63
C ILE A 6 5.44 3.61 -30.82
N ASP A 7 4.20 3.37 -31.22
CA ASP A 7 3.01 3.85 -30.50
C ASP A 7 2.91 3.22 -29.09
N ASP A 8 3.14 1.90 -28.98
CA ASP A 8 3.18 1.20 -27.69
C ASP A 8 4.27 1.77 -26.77
N LEU A 9 5.46 2.07 -27.31
CA LEU A 9 6.55 2.69 -26.53
C LEU A 9 6.22 4.12 -26.09
N TYR A 10 5.50 4.88 -26.90
CA TYR A 10 5.02 6.22 -26.54
C TYR A 10 3.98 6.18 -25.41
N GLU A 11 3.05 5.23 -25.46
CA GLU A 11 2.09 5.05 -24.37
C GLU A 11 2.78 4.65 -23.06
N ILE A 12 3.69 3.68 -23.10
CA ILE A 12 4.46 3.24 -21.93
C ILE A 12 5.22 4.43 -21.32
N ARG A 13 5.87 5.24 -22.16
CA ARG A 13 6.59 6.44 -21.70
C ARG A 13 5.65 7.43 -21.03
N ASN A 14 4.49 7.70 -21.62
CA ASN A 14 3.51 8.62 -21.04
C ASN A 14 2.99 8.13 -19.68
N TYR A 15 2.77 6.82 -19.52
CA TYR A 15 2.41 6.25 -18.23
C TYR A 15 3.54 6.37 -17.21
N LEU A 16 4.79 6.16 -17.61
CA LEU A 16 5.95 6.34 -16.73
C LEU A 16 6.11 7.80 -16.29
N ASP A 17 5.93 8.75 -17.21
CA ASP A 17 5.98 10.18 -16.88
C ASP A 17 4.86 10.57 -15.91
N GLN A 18 3.66 10.02 -16.08
CA GLN A 18 2.55 10.20 -15.12
C GLN A 18 2.87 9.59 -13.76
N VAL A 19 3.44 8.38 -13.70
CA VAL A 19 3.85 7.73 -12.45
C VAL A 19 4.94 8.56 -11.75
N VAL A 20 5.91 9.07 -12.49
CA VAL A 20 6.98 9.93 -11.95
C VAL A 20 6.41 11.23 -11.38
N ASP A 21 5.46 11.86 -12.06
CA ASP A 21 4.81 13.08 -11.56
C ASP A 21 3.93 12.83 -10.33
N TYR A 22 3.26 11.67 -10.26
CA TYR A 22 2.58 11.23 -9.04
C TYR A 22 3.56 11.01 -7.89
N ILE A 23 4.69 10.34 -8.13
CA ILE A 23 5.74 10.14 -7.12
C ILE A 23 6.30 11.47 -6.64
N LYS A 24 6.52 12.44 -7.54
CA LYS A 24 6.98 13.79 -7.16
C LYS A 24 5.94 14.52 -6.30
N LYS A 25 4.65 14.46 -6.66
CA LYS A 25 3.57 15.03 -5.84
C LYS A 25 3.52 14.41 -4.45
N ILE A 26 3.67 13.10 -4.34
CA ILE A 26 3.75 12.37 -3.06
C ILE A 26 5.01 12.75 -2.28
N LYS A 27 6.15 12.95 -2.96
CA LYS A 27 7.43 13.34 -2.36
C LYS A 27 7.43 14.77 -1.80
N ASP A 28 6.71 15.69 -2.43
CA ASP A 28 6.55 17.07 -1.96
C ASP A 28 5.54 17.16 -0.80
N GLN A 29 4.73 16.13 -0.60
CA GLN A 29 3.86 15.94 0.56
C GLN A 29 4.59 15.26 1.73
N LYS A 30 5.74 15.82 2.15
CA LYS A 30 6.55 15.31 3.29
C LYS A 30 5.76 15.11 4.59
N ASP A 31 4.62 15.77 4.75
CA ASP A 31 3.76 15.65 5.93
C ASP A 31 2.73 14.50 5.86
N ILE A 32 2.52 13.84 4.72
CA ILE A 32 1.56 12.73 4.61
C ILE A 32 2.08 11.45 5.27
N PHE A 33 3.40 11.27 5.33
CA PHE A 33 4.02 10.13 6.03
C PHE A 33 4.37 10.46 7.49
N SER A 34 3.88 11.58 8.03
CA SER A 34 4.23 12.06 9.38
C SER A 34 3.76 11.13 10.52
N SER A 35 2.86 10.18 10.22
CA SER A 35 2.39 9.15 11.15
C SER A 35 2.84 7.74 10.74
N SER A 36 4.11 7.60 10.36
CA SER A 36 4.68 6.28 10.08
C SER A 36 5.32 5.69 11.33
N PHE A 37 4.83 4.52 11.76
CA PHE A 37 5.28 3.87 12.98
C PHE A 37 5.86 2.49 12.68
N PRO A 38 7.12 2.23 13.04
CA PRO A 38 7.67 0.89 12.95
C PRO A 38 7.08 0.04 14.08
N GLU A 39 6.44 -1.05 13.69
CA GLU A 39 5.87 -2.03 14.60
C GLU A 39 6.47 -3.40 14.34
N THR A 40 6.42 -4.29 15.32
CA THR A 40 6.83 -5.67 15.06
C THR A 40 5.83 -6.31 14.08
N LYS A 41 6.36 -7.08 13.11
CA LYS A 41 5.53 -7.78 12.13
C LYS A 41 4.47 -8.65 12.80
N GLU A 42 4.86 -9.34 13.88
CA GLU A 42 3.98 -10.23 14.62
C GLU A 42 2.81 -9.47 15.24
N HIS A 43 3.09 -8.33 15.89
CA HIS A 43 2.05 -7.50 16.51
C HIS A 43 1.03 -6.98 15.50
N LEU A 44 1.49 -6.44 14.35
CA LEU A 44 0.57 -6.01 13.30
C LEU A 44 -0.17 -7.20 12.66
N TYR A 45 0.49 -8.34 12.50
CA TYR A 45 -0.16 -9.53 11.98
C TYR A 45 -1.32 -9.98 12.87
N GLU A 46 -1.13 -10.05 14.19
CA GLU A 46 -2.18 -10.43 15.15
C GLU A 46 -3.39 -9.48 15.05
N ILE A 47 -3.17 -8.17 15.14
CA ILE A 47 -4.23 -7.16 15.08
C ILE A 47 -5.04 -7.28 13.78
N TYR A 48 -4.36 -7.38 12.64
CA TYR A 48 -5.04 -7.38 11.34
C TYR A 48 -5.63 -8.75 10.99
N ASN A 49 -5.10 -9.84 11.54
CA ASN A 49 -5.71 -11.16 11.44
C ASN A 49 -7.03 -11.20 12.24
N ASP A 50 -7.05 -10.69 13.47
CA ASP A 50 -8.29 -10.59 14.26
C ASP A 50 -9.33 -9.70 13.56
N ARG A 51 -8.87 -8.61 12.94
CA ARG A 51 -9.74 -7.72 12.15
C ARG A 51 -10.27 -8.40 10.89
N LEU A 52 -9.48 -9.26 10.25
CA LEU A 52 -9.92 -10.07 9.12
C LEU A 52 -11.02 -11.05 9.57
N ASP A 53 -10.80 -11.77 10.66
CA ASP A 53 -11.81 -12.67 11.21
C ASP A 53 -13.10 -11.91 11.54
N PHE A 54 -12.99 -10.75 12.21
CA PHE A 54 -14.13 -9.89 12.51
C PHE A 54 -14.85 -9.36 11.25
N SER A 55 -14.11 -9.03 10.18
CA SER A 55 -14.68 -8.54 8.92
C SER A 55 -15.58 -9.60 8.26
N VAL A 56 -15.21 -10.88 8.38
CA VAL A 56 -16.00 -12.01 7.88
C VAL A 56 -17.30 -12.13 8.67
N TYR A 57 -17.28 -11.93 9.99
CA TYR A 57 -18.48 -11.98 10.82
C TYR A 57 -19.43 -10.78 10.61
N GLN A 58 -18.90 -9.57 10.42
CA GLN A 58 -19.72 -8.35 10.29
C GLN A 58 -20.12 -8.01 8.85
N GLY A 59 -19.55 -8.67 7.85
CA GLY A 59 -19.73 -8.31 6.44
C GLY A 59 -19.12 -6.96 6.05
N LYS A 60 -18.25 -6.39 6.90
CA LYS A 60 -17.56 -5.11 6.67
C LYS A 60 -16.15 -5.37 6.16
N TYR A 61 -16.00 -5.40 4.84
CA TYR A 61 -14.72 -5.74 4.21
C TYR A 61 -13.87 -4.50 3.93
N PHE A 62 -12.63 -4.54 4.40
CA PHE A 62 -11.59 -3.61 3.97
C PHE A 62 -10.89 -4.20 2.74
N GLU A 63 -10.79 -3.41 1.68
CA GLU A 63 -10.15 -3.87 0.46
C GLU A 63 -8.65 -4.05 0.69
N GLY A 64 -8.11 -5.21 0.34
CA GLY A 64 -6.70 -5.54 0.50
C GLY A 64 -6.32 -6.14 1.87
N LEU A 65 -7.22 -6.18 2.85
CA LEU A 65 -6.96 -6.73 4.19
C LEU A 65 -6.49 -8.18 4.16
N ALA A 66 -7.23 -9.07 3.49
CA ALA A 66 -6.90 -10.50 3.43
C ALA A 66 -5.54 -10.76 2.78
N GLU A 67 -5.23 -10.05 1.69
CA GLU A 67 -3.94 -10.18 0.99
C GLU A 67 -2.79 -9.62 1.84
N THR A 68 -3.03 -8.52 2.56
CA THR A 68 -2.03 -7.91 3.45
C THR A 68 -1.70 -8.84 4.61
N VAL A 69 -2.71 -9.43 5.27
CA VAL A 69 -2.52 -10.44 6.34
C VAL A 69 -1.76 -11.65 5.81
N LYS A 70 -2.13 -12.15 4.63
CA LYS A 70 -1.45 -13.28 3.99
C LYS A 70 0.02 -12.95 3.71
N ARG A 71 0.34 -11.78 3.16
CA ARG A 71 1.72 -11.38 2.85
C ARG A 71 2.54 -11.12 4.10
N MET A 72 1.96 -10.50 5.14
CA MET A 72 2.62 -10.37 6.45
C MET A 72 2.98 -11.74 7.03
N LYS A 73 2.06 -12.71 7.01
CA LYS A 73 2.31 -14.07 7.51
C LYS A 73 3.54 -14.73 6.87
N HIS A 74 3.70 -14.59 5.56
CA HIS A 74 4.77 -15.24 4.78
C HIS A 74 6.01 -14.35 4.58
N SER A 75 6.03 -13.14 5.16
CA SER A 75 7.16 -12.23 5.06
C SER A 75 8.25 -12.59 6.08
N ASN A 76 9.51 -12.46 5.67
CA ASN A 76 10.68 -12.65 6.53
C ASN A 76 11.06 -11.38 7.31
N LEU A 77 10.28 -10.30 7.19
CA LEU A 77 10.54 -9.05 7.89
C LEU A 77 10.32 -9.20 9.40
N LYS A 78 11.20 -8.59 10.19
CA LYS A 78 11.04 -8.53 11.66
C LYS A 78 10.12 -7.38 12.07
N ASN A 79 10.32 -6.23 11.44
CA ASN A 79 9.54 -5.02 11.64
C ASN A 79 8.82 -4.66 10.35
N VAL A 80 7.68 -4.01 10.49
CA VAL A 80 6.86 -3.49 9.41
C VAL A 80 6.57 -2.05 9.72
N LEU A 81 6.73 -1.22 8.71
CA LEU A 81 6.36 0.18 8.76
C LEU A 81 4.89 0.29 8.35
N LEU A 82 4.07 0.81 9.26
CA LEU A 82 2.71 1.22 8.96
C LEU A 82 2.73 2.69 8.58
N SER A 83 2.20 3.03 7.42
CA SER A 83 1.98 4.41 6.98
C SER A 83 0.49 4.63 6.73
N VAL A 84 -0.01 5.83 7.05
CA VAL A 84 -1.40 6.22 6.80
C VAL A 84 -1.40 7.30 5.73
N ILE A 85 -2.28 7.17 4.74
CA ILE A 85 -2.51 8.18 3.72
C ILE A 85 -3.97 8.56 3.76
N ASP A 86 -4.26 9.79 4.16
CA ASP A 86 -5.59 10.36 4.10
C ASP A 86 -5.90 10.81 2.68
N GLY A 87 -7.04 10.37 2.14
CA GLY A 87 -7.53 10.77 0.82
C GLY A 87 -8.93 11.33 0.89
N ASP A 88 -9.27 12.27 -0.01
CA ASP A 88 -10.55 12.98 0.00
C ASP A 88 -11.77 12.06 -0.10
N LYS A 89 -11.64 10.94 -0.83
CA LYS A 89 -12.71 9.95 -1.02
C LYS A 89 -12.46 8.64 -0.30
N ARG A 90 -11.19 8.28 -0.10
CA ARG A 90 -10.77 7.00 0.45
C ARG A 90 -9.36 7.12 0.99
N SER A 91 -9.18 6.63 2.20
CA SER A 91 -7.89 6.63 2.89
C SER A 91 -7.30 5.22 2.87
N CYS A 92 -5.99 5.10 3.08
CA CYS A 92 -5.35 3.80 3.09
C CYS A 92 -4.23 3.65 4.11
N PHE A 93 -4.06 2.41 4.55
CA PHE A 93 -2.90 1.96 5.30
C PHE A 93 -1.93 1.27 4.34
N ILE A 94 -0.65 1.62 4.42
CA ILE A 94 0.42 0.97 3.67
C ILE A 94 1.31 0.23 4.67
N PHE A 95 1.62 -1.03 4.35
CA PHE A 95 2.49 -1.89 5.12
C PHE A 95 3.74 -2.16 4.30
N SER A 96 4.90 -1.75 4.77
CA SER A 96 6.16 -1.92 4.06
C SER A 96 7.31 -2.34 4.96
N SER A 97 8.46 -2.67 4.38
CA SER A 97 9.72 -2.66 5.10
C SER A 97 10.07 -1.24 5.58
N GLU A 98 10.96 -1.15 6.56
CA GLU A 98 11.39 0.13 7.17
C GLU A 98 12.05 1.09 6.15
N ASP A 99 12.69 0.53 5.13
CA ASP A 99 13.34 1.26 4.03
C ASP A 99 12.42 1.43 2.80
N TYR A 100 11.15 1.03 2.89
CA TYR A 100 10.17 1.01 1.80
C TYR A 100 10.56 0.17 0.57
N SER A 101 11.62 -0.64 0.63
CA SER A 101 12.04 -1.51 -0.48
C SER A 101 11.02 -2.59 -0.82
N THR A 102 10.19 -3.00 0.16
CA THR A 102 9.18 -4.05 0.01
C THR A 102 7.84 -3.54 0.51
N ILE A 103 6.80 -3.59 -0.33
CA ILE A 103 5.41 -3.33 0.08
C ILE A 103 4.71 -4.66 0.34
N LEU A 104 4.30 -4.87 1.59
CA LEU A 104 3.57 -6.05 2.03
C LEU A 104 2.09 -5.97 1.70
N GLY A 105 1.50 -4.77 1.68
CA GLY A 105 0.09 -4.63 1.36
C GLY A 105 -0.42 -3.21 1.53
N ILE A 106 -1.60 -2.96 0.97
CA ILE A 106 -2.32 -1.71 1.10
C ILE A 106 -3.76 -2.06 1.47
N ILE A 107 -4.28 -1.41 2.50
CA ILE A 107 -5.65 -1.60 2.98
C ILE A 107 -6.42 -0.30 2.77
N PHE A 108 -7.46 -0.33 1.95
CA PHE A 108 -8.33 0.84 1.73
C PHE A 108 -9.54 0.84 2.66
N TYR A 109 -9.89 2.02 3.14
CA TYR A 109 -11.08 2.28 3.94
C TYR A 109 -11.71 3.61 3.55
N ASP A 110 -13.03 3.67 3.69
CA ASP A 110 -13.77 4.92 3.50
C ASP A 110 -13.62 5.78 4.77
N ASN A 111 -13.68 7.11 4.59
CA ASN A 111 -13.63 8.07 5.69
C ASN A 111 -14.94 8.13 6.49
#